data_AF-A0A6A7K9P0-F1
#
_entry.id   AF-A0A6A7K9P0-F1
#
_cell.length_a   1.000
_cell.length_b   1.000
_cell.length_c   1.000
_cell.angle_alpha   90.00
_cell.angle_beta   90.00
_cell.angle_gamma   90.00
#
_symmetry.space_group_name_H-M   'P 1'
#
loop_
_entity.id
_entity.type
_entity.pdbx_description
1 polymer ?
#
loop_
_entity_poly.entity_id
_entity_poly.type
_entity_poly.pdbx_seq_one_letter_code
_entity_poly.pdbx_strand_id
1 'polypeptide(L)'
;MHKFRDCGQTEHELTYYGILVDTASITYIRNADVIELWDAEPYEAEEKEPKWIWYIETKNEELMYPIIQPCNCNWNLRWSRNGQVITEEKVKYFTDEDYKLYHSQFLCIDKLEE
;
A
#
# COMPACT_ATOMS: atom_id res chain seq x y z
N MET A 1 -19.79 35.72 -1.19
CA MET A 1 -18.58 34.88 -1.17
C MET A 1 -18.64 34.00 0.06
N HIS A 2 -19.21 32.79 -0.07
CA HIS A 2 -19.23 31.83 1.03
C HIS A 2 -17.84 31.19 1.14
N LYS A 3 -17.17 31.44 2.27
CA LYS A 3 -16.00 30.65 2.68
C LYS A 3 -16.54 29.28 3.11
N PHE A 4 -16.21 28.25 2.35
CA PHE A 4 -16.38 26.88 2.81
C PHE A 4 -15.55 26.72 4.10
N ARG A 5 -16.20 26.23 5.15
CA ARG A 5 -15.51 25.79 6.36
C ARG A 5 -14.76 24.52 5.98
N ASP A 6 -13.44 24.50 6.20
CA ASP A 6 -12.67 23.26 6.23
C ASP A 6 -13.21 22.40 7.37
N CYS A 7 -14.18 21.55 7.06
CA CYS A 7 -14.52 20.42 7.89
C CYS A 7 -13.39 19.40 7.67
N GLY A 8 -12.42 19.40 8.59
CA GLY A 8 -11.37 18.39 8.62
C GLY A 8 -11.95 16.99 8.46
N GLN A 9 -11.30 16.19 7.61
CA GLN A 9 -11.72 14.89 7.07
C GLN A 9 -12.74 14.95 5.92
N THR A 10 -12.43 15.71 4.87
CA THR A 10 -12.93 15.34 3.54
C THR A 10 -12.18 14.07 3.10
N GLU A 11 -12.92 12.97 2.90
CA GLU A 11 -12.41 11.78 2.22
C GLU A 11 -11.60 12.22 0.99
N HIS A 12 -10.39 11.70 0.87
CA HIS A 12 -9.48 12.09 -0.21
C HIS A 12 -10.20 11.89 -1.56
N GLU A 13 -10.10 12.84 -2.50
CA GLU A 13 -10.86 12.87 -3.77
C GLU A 13 -10.74 11.58 -4.60
N LEU A 14 -9.76 10.73 -4.28
CA LEU A 14 -9.51 9.44 -4.90
C LEU A 14 -10.50 8.35 -4.49
N THR A 15 -11.19 8.51 -3.36
CA THR A 15 -12.25 7.59 -2.91
C THR A 15 -13.43 7.52 -3.89
N TYR A 16 -13.58 8.53 -4.77
CA TYR A 16 -14.61 8.58 -5.80
C TYR A 16 -14.25 7.79 -7.07
N TYR A 17 -13.01 7.34 -7.22
CA TYR A 17 -12.57 6.56 -8.37
C TYR A 17 -12.64 5.07 -8.06
N GLY A 18 -13.38 4.33 -8.89
CA GLY A 18 -13.42 2.87 -8.85
C GLY A 18 -12.23 2.28 -9.60
N ILE A 19 -11.59 1.28 -9.01
CA ILE A 19 -10.56 0.49 -9.68
C ILE A 19 -11.27 -0.43 -10.70
N LEU A 20 -10.86 -0.36 -11.97
CA LEU A 20 -11.53 -1.07 -13.08
C LEU A 20 -10.97 -2.47 -13.35
N VAL A 21 -9.98 -2.89 -12.55
CA VAL A 21 -9.33 -4.19 -12.64
C VAL A 21 -9.51 -4.94 -11.33
N ASP A 22 -9.45 -6.26 -11.38
CA ASP A 22 -9.39 -7.07 -10.17
C ASP A 22 -8.07 -6.79 -9.44
N THR A 23 -8.16 -6.60 -8.12
CA THR A 23 -7.02 -6.30 -7.25
C THR A 23 -6.73 -7.41 -6.26
N ALA A 24 -5.52 -7.41 -5.70
CA ALA A 24 -5.09 -8.34 -4.67
C ALA A 24 -6.12 -8.45 -3.54
N SER A 25 -6.36 -9.68 -3.09
CA SER A 25 -7.33 -9.98 -2.03
C SER A 25 -6.71 -9.78 -0.65
N ILE A 26 -7.55 -9.41 0.32
CA ILE A 26 -7.22 -9.38 1.75
C ILE A 26 -7.45 -10.76 2.42
N THR A 27 -7.89 -11.75 1.66
CA THR A 27 -8.17 -13.10 2.18
C THR A 27 -6.88 -13.75 2.62
N TYR A 28 -6.86 -14.31 3.84
CA TYR A 28 -5.69 -15.00 4.38
C TYR A 28 -5.28 -16.19 3.51
N ILE A 29 -3.99 -16.25 3.17
CA ILE A 29 -3.37 -17.35 2.44
C ILE A 29 -2.19 -17.86 3.26
N ARG A 30 -2.16 -19.17 3.50
CA ARG A 30 -1.14 -19.78 4.33
C ARG A 30 0.22 -19.75 3.61
N ASN A 31 1.25 -19.26 4.31
CA ASN A 31 2.62 -19.13 3.81
C ASN A 31 2.77 -18.17 2.61
N ALA A 32 1.80 -17.28 2.40
CA ALA A 32 1.93 -16.22 1.41
C ALA A 32 2.90 -15.13 1.89
N ASP A 33 3.42 -14.39 0.92
CA ASP A 33 4.00 -13.08 1.19
C ASP A 33 2.91 -12.14 1.69
N VAL A 34 3.29 -11.18 2.53
CA VAL A 34 2.35 -10.23 3.12
C VAL A 34 2.85 -8.82 2.85
N ILE A 35 1.97 -8.00 2.27
CA ILE A 35 2.17 -6.56 2.15
C ILE A 35 1.25 -5.87 3.15
N GLU A 36 1.82 -4.98 3.95
CA GLU A 36 1.11 -4.22 4.97
C GLU A 36 1.35 -2.73 4.77
N LEU A 37 0.29 -1.93 4.86
CA LEU A 37 0.34 -0.48 4.69
C LEU A 37 -0.33 0.20 5.89
N TRP A 38 0.39 1.15 6.48
CA TRP A 38 -0.11 2.02 7.54
C TRP A 38 -0.40 3.41 6.97
N ASP A 39 -1.48 4.05 7.39
CA ASP A 39 -1.72 5.46 7.09
C ASP A 39 -0.92 6.41 8.01
N ALA A 40 0.33 6.04 8.30
CA ALA A 40 1.23 6.71 9.23
C ALA A 40 2.69 6.59 8.77
N GLU A 41 3.56 7.48 9.24
CA GLU A 41 5.01 7.36 9.00
C GLU A 41 5.62 6.21 9.80
N PRO A 42 6.80 5.66 9.42
CA PRO A 42 7.39 4.49 10.07
C PRO A 42 7.51 4.58 11.59
N TYR A 43 7.94 5.74 12.12
CA TYR A 43 8.08 5.94 13.57
C TYR A 43 6.74 5.96 14.34
N GLU A 44 5.61 6.11 13.64
CA GLU A 44 4.26 6.05 14.21
C GLU A 44 3.60 4.69 14.03
N ALA A 45 4.16 3.84 13.16
CA ALA A 45 3.59 2.55 12.79
C ALA A 45 3.77 1.51 13.91
N GLU A 46 4.79 1.62 14.75
CA GLU A 46 5.05 0.69 15.87
C GLU A 46 3.88 0.59 16.87
N GLU A 47 3.13 1.68 17.03
CA GLU A 47 2.02 1.79 17.99
C GLU A 47 0.65 1.59 17.32
N LYS A 48 0.61 1.20 16.04
CA LYS A 48 -0.62 1.10 15.24
C LYS A 48 -0.67 -0.21 14.45
N GLU A 49 -1.86 -0.77 14.35
CA GLU A 49 -2.11 -1.88 13.42
C GLU A 49 -2.09 -1.37 11.97
N PRO A 50 -1.63 -2.20 11.00
CA PRO A 50 -1.71 -1.86 9.59
C PRO A 50 -3.16 -1.68 9.19
N LYS A 51 -3.40 -0.64 8.39
CA LYS A 51 -4.76 -0.33 7.93
C LYS A 51 -5.17 -1.21 6.75
N TRP A 52 -4.19 -1.63 5.95
CA TRP A 52 -4.39 -2.57 4.86
C TRP A 52 -3.36 -3.69 4.94
N ILE A 53 -3.84 -4.92 4.68
CA ILE A 53 -3.06 -6.14 4.68
C ILE A 53 -3.47 -6.95 3.44
N TRP A 54 -2.49 -7.32 2.62
CA TRP A 54 -2.69 -8.18 1.46
C TRP A 54 -1.85 -9.44 1.59
N TYR A 55 -2.46 -10.59 1.34
CA TYR A 55 -1.77 -11.88 1.27
C TYR A 55 -1.55 -12.21 -0.20
N ILE A 56 -0.29 -12.28 -0.60
CA ILE A 56 0.10 -12.23 -2.00
C ILE A 56 0.33 -13.64 -2.56
N GLU A 57 -0.36 -13.92 -3.66
CA GLU A 57 -0.03 -15.03 -4.55
C GLU A 57 0.76 -14.50 -5.75
N THR A 58 1.95 -15.06 -5.95
CA THR A 58 2.78 -14.76 -7.11
C THR A 58 2.87 -15.96 -8.05
N LYS A 59 3.01 -15.68 -9.34
CA LYS A 59 3.32 -16.66 -10.37
C LYS A 59 4.47 -16.12 -11.20
N ASN A 60 5.64 -16.75 -11.11
CA ASN A 60 6.87 -16.25 -11.73
C ASN A 60 7.19 -14.80 -11.31
N GLU A 61 7.17 -14.50 -10.01
CA GLU A 61 7.48 -13.17 -9.42
C GLU A 61 6.48 -12.05 -9.73
N GLU A 62 5.51 -12.30 -10.62
CA GLU A 62 4.39 -11.39 -10.87
C GLU A 62 3.22 -11.70 -9.94
N LEU A 63 2.57 -10.64 -9.44
CA LEU A 63 1.35 -10.78 -8.66
C LEU A 63 0.23 -11.28 -9.56
N MET A 64 -0.57 -12.23 -9.09
CA MET A 64 -1.77 -12.67 -9.82
C MET A 64 -2.78 -11.53 -10.03
N TYR A 65 -2.88 -10.62 -9.05
CA TYR A 65 -3.66 -9.39 -9.12
C TYR A 65 -2.87 -8.26 -8.47
N PRO A 66 -2.84 -7.05 -9.07
CA PRO A 66 -2.07 -5.95 -8.53
C PRO A 66 -2.67 -5.42 -7.22
N ILE A 67 -1.84 -4.83 -6.37
CA ILE A 67 -2.29 -3.93 -5.31
C ILE A 67 -2.39 -2.54 -5.91
N ILE A 68 -3.59 -1.94 -5.85
CA ILE A 68 -3.82 -0.54 -6.20
C ILE A 68 -4.53 0.11 -5.03
N GLN A 69 -3.91 1.10 -4.40
CA GLN A 69 -4.43 1.70 -3.16
C GLN A 69 -4.11 3.19 -3.12
N PRO A 70 -5.10 4.09 -2.89
CA PRO A 70 -4.82 5.48 -2.53
C PRO A 70 -3.81 5.55 -1.38
N CYS A 71 -2.72 6.27 -1.60
CA CYS A 71 -1.57 6.23 -0.74
C CYS A 71 -0.97 7.61 -0.56
N ASN A 72 -0.25 7.82 0.54
CA ASN A 72 0.71 8.90 0.67
C ASN A 72 2.12 8.30 0.56
N CYS A 73 3.04 8.96 -0.15
CA CYS A 73 4.39 8.43 -0.33
C CYS A 73 5.19 8.35 0.99
N ASN A 74 4.81 9.11 2.03
CA ASN A 74 5.46 9.08 3.34
C ASN A 74 4.93 7.98 4.28
N TRP A 75 3.87 7.26 3.88
CA TRP A 75 3.32 6.17 4.67
C TRP A 75 4.27 4.97 4.76
N ASN A 76 4.15 4.20 5.84
CA ASN A 76 4.91 2.99 6.07
C ASN A 76 4.36 1.83 5.24
N LEU A 77 5.24 1.14 4.52
CA LEU A 77 4.94 -0.07 3.76
C LEU A 77 5.90 -1.16 4.24
N ARG A 78 5.37 -2.35 4.50
CA ARG A 78 6.15 -3.52 4.91
C ARG A 78 5.86 -4.68 3.98
N TRP A 79 6.93 -5.34 3.55
CA TRP A 79 6.84 -6.65 2.92
C TRP A 79 7.49 -7.69 3.82
N SER A 80 6.72 -8.73 4.13
CA SER A 80 7.21 -9.89 4.87
C SER A 80 6.94 -11.19 4.13
N ARG A 81 7.82 -12.16 4.34
CA ARG A 81 7.72 -13.51 3.79
C ARG A 81 7.90 -14.51 4.92
N ASN A 82 6.94 -15.41 5.10
CA ASN A 82 6.94 -16.41 6.18
C ASN A 82 7.19 -15.79 7.59
N GLY A 83 6.64 -14.60 7.83
CA GLY A 83 6.79 -13.87 9.09
C GLY A 83 8.14 -13.17 9.30
N GLN A 84 9.04 -13.20 8.32
CA GLN A 84 10.28 -12.42 8.34
C GLN A 84 10.10 -11.17 7.49
N VAL A 85 10.49 -10.02 8.03
CA VAL A 85 10.48 -8.74 7.30
C VAL A 85 11.60 -8.77 6.27
N ILE A 86 11.24 -8.64 4.99
CA ILE A 86 12.18 -8.51 3.88
C ILE A 86 12.59 -7.04 3.75
N THR A 87 11.60 -6.14 3.78
CA THR A 87 11.82 -4.70 3.76
C THR A 87 10.67 -3.97 4.47
N GLU A 88 11.00 -2.85 5.11
CA GLU A 88 10.06 -1.96 5.77
C GLU A 88 10.58 -0.53 5.66
N GLU A 89 9.87 0.30 4.90
CA GLU A 89 10.29 1.67 4.61
C GLU A 89 9.08 2.55 4.30
N LYS A 90 9.34 3.85 4.14
CA LYS A 90 8.36 4.73 3.49
C LYS A 90 8.09 4.20 2.08
N VAL A 91 6.84 4.25 1.62
CA VAL A 91 6.43 3.85 0.25
C VAL A 91 7.37 4.43 -0.81
N LYS A 92 7.79 5.67 -0.60
CA LYS A 92 8.65 6.40 -1.52
C LYS A 92 10.11 5.87 -1.61
N TYR A 93 10.54 5.08 -0.64
CA TYR A 93 11.88 4.47 -0.60
C TYR A 93 11.82 2.95 -0.79
N PHE A 94 10.63 2.42 -1.05
CA PHE A 94 10.42 0.98 -1.18
C PHE A 94 10.98 0.42 -2.50
N THR A 95 11.34 1.29 -3.44
CA THR A 95 12.07 0.95 -4.68
C THR A 95 13.27 1.87 -4.86
N ASP A 96 14.33 1.37 -5.49
CA ASP A 96 15.55 2.14 -5.79
C ASP A 96 15.38 3.29 -6.80
N GLU A 97 14.25 3.33 -7.52
CA GLU A 97 13.95 4.34 -8.54
C GLU A 97 12.88 5.34 -8.09
N ASP A 98 12.81 6.51 -8.76
CA ASP A 98 11.92 7.68 -8.56
C ASP A 98 10.44 7.34 -8.26
N TYR A 99 10.16 6.77 -7.09
CA TYR A 99 8.83 6.46 -6.59
C TYR A 99 8.00 5.56 -7.52
N LYS A 100 8.61 4.52 -8.13
CA LYS A 100 7.91 3.61 -9.08
C LYS A 100 6.58 3.09 -8.57
N LEU A 101 6.50 2.71 -7.29
CA LEU A 101 5.27 2.20 -6.71
C LEU A 101 4.24 3.31 -6.42
N TYR A 102 4.65 4.58 -6.42
CA TYR A 102 3.83 5.72 -6.07
C TYR A 102 3.56 6.61 -7.29
N HIS A 103 2.47 6.33 -7.99
CA HIS A 103 2.03 7.14 -9.13
C HIS A 103 0.90 8.08 -8.73
N SER A 104 1.19 9.38 -8.69
CA SER A 104 0.19 10.46 -8.61
C SER A 104 -0.90 10.21 -7.55
N GLN A 105 -0.50 9.75 -6.35
CA GLN A 105 -1.34 9.44 -5.16
C GLN A 105 -1.86 8.00 -5.02
N PHE A 106 -1.42 7.06 -5.86
CA PHE A 106 -1.70 5.64 -5.67
C PHE A 106 -0.42 4.85 -5.43
N LEU A 107 -0.49 3.89 -4.52
CA LEU A 107 0.38 2.74 -4.45
C LEU A 107 -0.06 1.75 -5.54
N CYS A 108 0.86 1.34 -6.41
CA CYS A 108 0.68 0.33 -7.44
C CYS A 108 1.79 -0.71 -7.31
N ILE A 109 1.43 -1.95 -6.97
CA ILE A 109 2.35 -3.10 -6.90
C ILE A 109 1.79 -4.20 -7.79
N ASP A 110 2.52 -4.57 -8.84
CA ASP A 110 2.22 -5.67 -9.75
C ASP A 110 3.31 -6.75 -9.75
N LYS A 111 4.48 -6.45 -9.17
CA LYS A 111 5.63 -7.35 -9.03
C LYS A 111 6.32 -7.17 -7.68
N LEU A 112 6.96 -8.23 -7.21
CA LEU A 112 7.85 -8.19 -6.04
C LEU A 112 9.21 -8.74 -6.47
N GLU A 113 10.22 -7.87 -6.46
CA GLU A 113 11.61 -8.20 -6.77
C GLU A 113 12.45 -7.98 -5.51
N GLU A 114 13.37 -8.90 -5.22
CA GLU A 114 14.34 -8.79 -4.11
C GLU A 114 15.57 -7.96 -4.49
#